data_AF-A0A8S3Q2P6-F1
#
_entry.id   AF-A0A8S3Q2P6-F1
#
_cell.length_a   1.000
_cell.length_b   1.000
_cell.length_c   1.000
_cell.angle_alpha   90.00
_cell.angle_beta   90.00
_cell.angle_gamma   90.00
#
_symmetry.space_group_name_H-M   'P 1'
#
loop_
_entity.id
_entity.type
_entity.pdbx_description
1 polymer ?
#
loop_
_entity_poly.entity_id
_entity_poly.type
_entity_poly.pdbx_seq_one_letter_code
_entity_poly.pdbx_strand_id
1 'polypeptide(L)'
;MGRIQDCFKENRDVIVELLSRNLNQIVFKLHRRNIISDNEKLGVECSLSPALGIRDLFYYIEENDKSEEFIDVLNQTENGGIAHLVRLSANYYFTSELKNSEFAIGTGVVLSCEISNDRTVQWFKNGIELTTCSKYTITKDFLVHQLIILDAQEEDAGDYLCECCYAKTRCRLKAGLQVIKALRDVELVKGETLHLSCKLNRDLNIKWLKNGREISCDKQTDCKKISQENLFKYTLKMKNIKMINSGEYSCVCGNFKTSCFVIITDIPIEQIINARTTEKLYEIQGKKEELAQKEEEIVKEETKLLETKTEIKNREMEIKEKAEEIEIQRSKLALKEKEMKEREIQLELKEAKFCELEMEKIMLKKDSLTLTQQSEELKFTRANANMMQNELEKLKHEKTELEKRIEILEKYIDNGSVKHEQTITEIRQTYENMITKMKAEHDDTLSSIDKKLEEMQQKQSGICVVS
;
A
#
# COMPACT_ATOMS: atom_id res chain seq x y z
N MET A 1 31.13 -3.85 -76.74
CA MET A 1 30.68 -2.92 -77.81
C MET A 1 30.58 -1.48 -77.32
N GLY A 2 29.71 -1.12 -76.37
CA GLY A 2 29.65 0.26 -75.82
C GLY A 2 30.99 0.74 -75.25
N ARG A 3 31.62 -0.05 -74.38
CA ARG A 3 32.97 0.21 -73.84
C ARG A 3 34.05 0.43 -74.91
N ILE A 4 34.00 -0.33 -76.00
CA ILE A 4 34.94 -0.21 -77.13
C ILE A 4 34.73 1.12 -77.86
N GLN A 5 33.46 1.54 -78.04
CA GLN A 5 33.14 2.81 -78.67
C GLN A 5 33.54 4.02 -77.83
N ASP A 6 33.37 3.94 -76.50
CA ASP A 6 33.74 5.03 -75.59
C ASP A 6 35.27 5.16 -75.48
N CYS A 7 35.98 4.04 -75.32
CA CYS A 7 37.44 4.02 -75.30
C CYS A 7 38.06 4.52 -76.63
N PHE A 8 37.43 4.21 -77.78
CA PHE A 8 37.83 4.76 -79.08
C PHE A 8 37.61 6.28 -79.17
N LYS A 9 36.51 6.82 -78.65
CA LYS A 9 36.26 8.27 -78.61
C LYS A 9 37.28 8.99 -77.73
N GLU A 10 37.59 8.42 -76.56
CA GLU A 10 38.53 8.99 -75.59
C GLU A 10 39.97 9.01 -76.12
N ASN A 11 40.36 8.01 -76.94
CA ASN A 11 41.70 7.92 -77.52
C ASN A 11 41.79 8.40 -78.97
N ARG A 12 40.70 8.98 -79.51
CA ARG A 12 40.59 9.38 -80.92
C ARG A 12 41.73 10.30 -81.34
N ASP A 13 42.04 11.30 -80.53
CA ASP A 13 43.02 12.33 -80.89
C ASP A 13 44.45 11.77 -80.91
N VAL A 14 44.78 10.85 -80.00
CA VAL A 14 46.08 10.14 -79.97
C VAL A 14 46.22 9.19 -81.16
N ILE A 15 45.15 8.48 -81.52
CA ILE A 15 45.11 7.60 -82.70
C ILE A 15 45.25 8.43 -83.98
N VAL A 16 44.60 9.59 -84.07
CA VAL A 16 44.71 10.53 -85.20
C VAL A 16 46.12 11.11 -85.29
N GLU A 17 46.77 11.42 -84.17
CA GLU A 17 48.15 11.92 -84.12
C GLU A 17 49.17 10.86 -84.56
N LEU A 18 48.99 9.58 -84.18
CA LEU A 18 49.84 8.48 -84.65
C LEU A 18 49.67 8.20 -86.15
N LEU A 19 48.45 8.34 -86.67
CA LEU A 19 48.13 8.18 -88.09
C LEU A 19 48.40 9.47 -88.91
N SER A 20 48.86 10.54 -88.27
CA SER A 20 48.96 11.90 -88.84
C SER A 20 49.92 12.05 -90.02
N ARG A 21 50.77 11.06 -90.28
CA ARG A 21 51.65 11.07 -91.46
C ARG A 21 50.92 10.83 -92.78
N ASN A 22 49.66 10.43 -92.78
CA ASN A 22 48.91 10.01 -93.99
C ASN A 22 47.45 10.51 -94.04
N LEU A 23 47.21 11.74 -93.58
CA LEU A 23 45.87 12.25 -93.23
C LEU A 23 44.87 12.52 -94.39
N ASN A 24 45.30 12.68 -95.64
CA ASN A 24 44.39 13.16 -96.70
C ASN A 24 43.58 12.04 -97.40
N GLN A 25 43.65 10.80 -96.93
CA GLN A 25 42.98 9.67 -97.59
C GLN A 25 42.17 8.78 -96.63
N ILE A 26 42.06 9.12 -95.35
CA ILE A 26 41.44 8.22 -94.35
C ILE A 26 39.91 8.42 -94.30
N VAL A 27 39.14 7.38 -94.62
CA VAL A 27 37.69 7.33 -94.44
C VAL A 27 37.35 6.29 -93.38
N PHE A 28 36.89 6.73 -92.21
CA PHE A 28 36.46 5.81 -91.15
C PHE A 28 35.09 5.23 -91.47
N LYS A 29 35.01 3.93 -91.76
CA LYS A 29 33.74 3.20 -91.85
C LYS A 29 33.72 2.05 -90.84
N LEU A 30 32.88 2.19 -89.81
CA LEU A 30 32.62 1.12 -88.86
C LEU A 30 31.83 0.01 -89.55
N HIS A 31 32.43 -1.16 -89.78
CA HIS A 31 31.71 -2.31 -90.32
C HIS A 31 31.38 -3.29 -89.19
N ARG A 32 30.14 -3.77 -89.15
CA ARG A 32 29.80 -5.01 -88.43
C ARG A 32 30.08 -6.17 -89.39
N ARG A 33 31.26 -6.77 -89.31
CA ARG A 33 31.52 -8.10 -89.87
C ARG A 33 32.20 -8.98 -88.83
N ASN A 34 31.96 -10.27 -88.98
CA ASN A 34 32.07 -11.31 -87.97
C ASN A 34 33.38 -11.29 -87.17
N ILE A 35 33.22 -11.62 -85.89
CA ILE A 35 34.25 -12.04 -84.94
C ILE A 35 35.18 -13.03 -85.66
N ILE A 36 36.44 -12.66 -85.86
CA ILE A 36 37.47 -13.58 -86.36
C ILE A 36 37.80 -14.52 -85.19
N SER A 37 37.54 -15.82 -85.35
CA SER A 37 37.79 -16.85 -84.34
C SER A 37 39.27 -17.21 -84.22
N ASP A 38 39.73 -17.52 -83.00
CA ASP A 38 40.47 -18.75 -82.64
C ASP A 38 41.12 -18.69 -81.24
N ASN A 39 40.99 -17.59 -80.51
CA ASN A 39 41.09 -17.52 -79.05
C ASN A 39 40.18 -16.35 -78.61
N GLU A 40 39.37 -16.51 -77.56
CA GLU A 40 38.30 -15.58 -77.16
C GLU A 40 38.76 -14.10 -76.98
N LYS A 41 38.90 -13.34 -78.07
CA LYS A 41 39.20 -11.91 -78.09
C LYS A 41 38.13 -11.18 -78.90
N LEU A 42 37.42 -10.25 -78.26
CA LEU A 42 36.43 -9.38 -78.91
C LEU A 42 37.16 -8.24 -79.63
N GLY A 43 37.04 -8.19 -80.97
CA GLY A 43 37.66 -7.16 -81.78
C GLY A 43 36.71 -6.40 -82.70
N VAL A 44 37.12 -5.21 -83.13
CA VAL A 44 36.44 -4.40 -84.16
C VAL A 44 37.45 -4.06 -85.26
N GLU A 45 37.06 -4.24 -86.51
CA GLU A 45 37.88 -3.96 -87.69
C GLU A 45 37.47 -2.63 -88.33
N CYS A 46 38.46 -1.81 -88.67
CA CYS A 46 38.25 -0.57 -89.44
C CYS A 46 39.15 -0.60 -90.69
N SER A 47 38.54 -0.41 -91.86
CA SER A 47 39.25 -0.34 -93.13
C SER A 47 39.79 1.06 -93.37
N LEU A 48 41.08 1.17 -93.70
CA LEU A 48 41.70 2.40 -94.18
C LEU A 48 41.62 2.47 -95.71
N SER A 49 41.80 3.65 -96.31
CA SER A 49 41.78 3.78 -97.77
C SER A 49 42.94 3.01 -98.40
N PRO A 50 42.71 2.27 -99.51
CA PRO A 50 43.74 1.44 -100.16
C PRO A 50 45.00 2.19 -100.58
N ALA A 51 44.93 3.52 -100.71
CA ALA A 51 46.02 4.35 -101.21
C ALA A 51 47.22 4.50 -100.26
N LEU A 52 47.16 3.93 -99.05
CA LEU A 52 48.23 3.96 -98.05
C LEU A 52 48.98 2.63 -97.86
N GLY A 53 48.63 1.57 -98.60
CA GLY A 53 49.23 0.24 -98.42
C GLY A 53 48.88 -0.42 -97.07
N ILE A 54 47.89 0.13 -96.36
CA ILE A 54 47.36 -0.39 -95.10
C ILE A 54 46.03 -1.05 -95.40
N ARG A 55 45.91 -2.34 -95.12
CA ARG A 55 44.71 -3.11 -95.46
C ARG A 55 43.65 -2.99 -94.35
N ASP A 56 44.03 -3.38 -93.13
CA ASP A 56 43.10 -3.52 -92.01
C ASP A 56 43.72 -2.98 -90.71
N LEU A 57 42.91 -2.25 -89.93
CA LEU A 57 43.24 -1.84 -88.58
C LEU A 57 42.42 -2.67 -87.58
N PHE A 58 43.08 -3.43 -86.73
CA PHE A 58 42.43 -4.27 -85.73
C PHE A 58 42.52 -3.63 -84.35
N TYR A 59 41.42 -3.70 -83.61
CA TYR A 59 41.34 -3.35 -82.21
C TYR A 59 40.92 -4.57 -81.41
N TYR A 60 41.58 -4.85 -80.29
CA TYR A 60 41.14 -5.82 -79.31
C TYR A 60 41.31 -5.24 -77.91
N ILE A 61 40.37 -5.58 -77.01
CA ILE A 61 40.52 -5.34 -75.57
C ILE A 61 41.17 -6.59 -75.00
N GLU A 62 42.37 -6.45 -74.46
CA GLU A 62 42.99 -7.50 -73.66
C GLU A 62 42.77 -7.16 -72.18
N GLU A 63 41.84 -7.86 -71.53
CA GLU A 63 41.72 -7.82 -70.07
C GLU A 63 42.80 -8.73 -69.48
N ASN A 64 43.86 -8.14 -68.93
CA ASN A 64 44.85 -8.90 -68.16
C ASN A 64 44.33 -9.22 -66.74
N ASP A 65 45.04 -10.05 -65.97
CA ASP A 65 44.74 -10.36 -64.55
C ASP A 65 44.57 -9.12 -63.64
N LYS A 66 45.03 -7.95 -64.10
CA LYS A 66 44.87 -6.64 -63.44
C LYS A 66 43.66 -5.83 -63.95
N SER A 67 42.83 -6.38 -64.83
CA SER A 67 41.67 -5.73 -65.47
C SER A 67 41.98 -4.41 -66.19
N GLU A 68 43.23 -4.28 -66.66
CA GLU A 68 43.72 -3.17 -67.48
C GLU A 68 43.13 -3.29 -68.89
N GLU A 69 42.50 -2.23 -69.40
CA GLU A 69 42.01 -2.20 -70.78
C GLU A 69 43.11 -1.61 -71.67
N PHE A 70 43.63 -2.47 -72.56
CA PHE A 70 44.54 -2.05 -73.62
C PHE A 70 43.80 -2.05 -74.96
N ILE A 71 44.00 -0.98 -75.72
CA ILE A 71 43.69 -0.97 -77.15
C ILE A 71 44.99 -1.20 -77.89
N ASP A 72 45.12 -2.35 -78.51
CA ASP A 72 46.21 -2.63 -79.41
C ASP A 72 45.78 -2.31 -80.84
N VAL A 73 46.53 -1.41 -81.49
CA VAL A 73 46.32 -1.01 -82.87
C VAL A 73 47.31 -1.77 -83.75
N LEU A 74 46.79 -2.66 -84.60
CA LEU A 74 47.59 -3.45 -85.55
C LEU A 74 47.48 -2.88 -86.96
N ASN A 75 48.62 -2.75 -87.64
CA ASN A 75 48.68 -2.50 -89.08
C ASN A 75 49.18 -3.76 -89.82
N GLN A 76 48.39 -4.29 -90.76
CA GLN A 76 48.79 -5.41 -91.61
C GLN A 76 49.27 -4.93 -92.99
N THR A 77 50.49 -5.31 -93.36
CA THR A 77 51.09 -5.04 -94.66
C THR A 77 50.49 -5.92 -95.77
N GLU A 78 50.68 -5.52 -97.04
CA GLU A 78 50.18 -6.25 -98.22
C GLU A 78 50.58 -7.73 -98.27
N ASN A 79 51.70 -8.11 -97.65
CA ASN A 79 52.22 -9.48 -97.60
C ASN A 79 51.77 -10.27 -96.36
N GLY A 80 50.85 -9.72 -95.56
CA GLY A 80 50.30 -10.37 -94.37
C GLY A 80 51.13 -10.18 -93.08
N GLY A 81 52.27 -9.49 -93.13
CA GLY A 81 53.10 -9.19 -91.96
C GLY A 81 52.55 -8.03 -91.12
N ILE A 82 52.66 -8.12 -89.79
CA ILE A 82 52.25 -7.07 -88.84
C ILE A 82 53.36 -6.00 -88.80
N ALA A 83 53.04 -4.76 -89.18
CA ALA A 83 54.03 -3.67 -89.25
C ALA A 83 54.19 -2.87 -87.95
N HIS A 84 53.10 -2.55 -87.25
CA HIS A 84 53.15 -1.73 -86.04
C HIS A 84 52.06 -2.14 -85.04
N LEU A 85 52.46 -2.35 -83.79
CA LEU A 85 51.58 -2.54 -82.64
C LEU A 85 51.72 -1.29 -81.75
N VAL A 86 50.64 -0.50 -81.62
CA VAL A 86 50.58 0.55 -80.60
C VAL A 86 49.60 0.12 -79.51
N ARG A 87 50.11 -0.03 -78.29
CA ARG A 87 49.31 -0.33 -77.10
C ARG A 87 48.90 0.97 -76.42
N LEU A 88 47.61 1.30 -76.46
CA LEU A 88 47.01 2.45 -75.77
C LEU A 88 46.35 1.95 -74.48
N SER A 89 46.70 2.53 -73.34
CA SER A 89 46.05 2.24 -72.05
C SER A 89 44.87 3.18 -71.81
N ALA A 90 43.74 2.68 -71.30
CA ALA A 90 42.65 3.52 -70.81
C ALA A 90 43.19 4.60 -69.83
N ASN A 91 42.88 5.87 -70.11
CA ASN A 91 43.43 7.01 -69.37
C ASN A 91 42.50 7.39 -68.20
N TYR A 92 42.68 6.74 -67.05
CA TYR A 92 41.97 7.10 -65.83
C TYR A 92 42.64 8.29 -65.13
N TYR A 93 41.85 9.21 -64.61
CA TYR A 93 42.33 10.31 -63.77
C TYR A 93 41.30 10.66 -62.70
N PHE A 94 41.75 11.25 -61.59
CA PHE A 94 40.85 11.71 -60.53
C PHE A 94 40.29 13.09 -60.90
N THR A 95 38.96 13.19 -61.03
CA THR A 95 38.26 14.46 -61.25
C THR A 95 38.16 15.28 -59.96
N SER A 96 38.13 14.59 -58.82
CA SER A 96 38.22 15.18 -57.49
C SER A 96 39.27 14.45 -56.67
N GLU A 97 40.33 15.16 -56.28
CA GLU A 97 41.45 14.62 -55.51
C GLU A 97 41.20 14.60 -53.99
N LEU A 98 41.91 13.72 -53.29
CA LEU A 98 41.92 13.68 -51.83
C LEU A 98 42.52 14.96 -51.24
N LYS A 99 41.99 15.39 -50.09
CA LYS A 99 42.44 16.60 -49.39
C LYS A 99 43.02 16.28 -48.02
N ASN A 100 44.13 16.94 -47.69
CA ASN A 100 44.70 16.89 -46.34
C ASN A 100 43.67 17.37 -45.32
N SER A 101 43.54 16.65 -44.22
CA SER A 101 42.58 16.97 -43.17
C SER A 101 43.11 16.57 -41.79
N GLU A 102 42.44 17.10 -40.76
CA GLU A 102 42.67 16.74 -39.37
C GLU A 102 41.37 16.15 -38.81
N PHE A 103 41.46 15.14 -37.95
CA PHE A 103 40.29 14.50 -37.34
C PHE A 103 40.32 14.61 -35.82
N ALA A 104 39.15 14.75 -35.20
CA ALA A 104 39.04 14.60 -33.76
C ALA A 104 39.09 13.11 -33.40
N ILE A 105 39.90 12.75 -32.40
CA ILE A 105 39.97 11.38 -31.91
C ILE A 105 38.58 10.93 -31.44
N GLY A 106 38.20 9.70 -31.79
CA GLY A 106 36.89 9.14 -31.48
C GLY A 106 35.81 9.42 -32.52
N THR A 107 36.14 10.12 -33.61
CA THR A 107 35.15 10.50 -34.65
C THR A 107 35.30 9.68 -35.92
N GLY A 108 34.23 9.59 -36.71
CA GLY A 108 34.28 9.01 -38.05
C GLY A 108 34.89 9.99 -39.05
N VAL A 109 35.80 9.51 -39.89
CA VAL A 109 36.47 10.32 -40.93
C VAL A 109 36.12 9.78 -42.30
N VAL A 110 35.78 10.66 -43.24
CA VAL A 110 35.50 10.29 -44.63
C VAL A 110 36.55 10.91 -45.54
N LEU A 111 37.33 10.07 -46.20
CA LEU A 111 38.19 10.47 -47.31
C LEU A 111 37.44 10.19 -48.60
N SER A 112 37.29 11.18 -49.47
CA SER A 112 36.48 11.09 -50.69
C SER A 112 37.25 11.58 -51.90
N CYS A 113 37.18 10.83 -52.99
CA CYS A 113 37.73 11.20 -54.29
C CYS A 113 36.75 10.77 -55.40
N GLU A 114 36.93 11.31 -56.59
CA GLU A 114 36.11 10.97 -57.77
C GLU A 114 37.01 10.63 -58.95
N ILE A 115 36.66 9.60 -59.70
CA ILE A 115 37.42 9.11 -60.86
C ILE A 115 36.67 9.37 -62.16
N SER A 116 37.40 9.56 -63.26
CA SER A 116 36.86 9.91 -64.59
C SER A 116 35.86 8.89 -65.16
N ASN A 117 35.96 7.61 -64.79
CA ASN A 117 35.14 6.52 -65.34
C ASN A 117 34.78 5.51 -64.25
N ASP A 118 33.64 4.83 -64.39
CA ASP A 118 33.12 3.85 -63.43
C ASP A 118 34.07 2.62 -63.28
N ARG A 119 35.02 2.73 -62.36
CA ARG A 119 36.04 1.72 -62.06
C ARG A 119 36.22 1.54 -60.57
N THR A 120 36.83 0.45 -60.14
CA THR A 120 37.15 0.23 -58.72
C THR A 120 38.52 0.81 -58.42
N VAL A 121 38.69 1.34 -57.21
CA VAL A 121 39.94 1.92 -56.74
C VAL A 121 40.50 1.10 -55.58
N GLN A 122 41.81 1.11 -55.42
CA GLN A 122 42.51 0.53 -54.29
C GLN A 122 42.91 1.64 -53.31
N TRP A 123 42.75 1.38 -52.01
CA TRP A 123 43.12 2.31 -50.95
C TRP A 123 44.35 1.79 -50.22
N PHE A 124 45.26 2.69 -49.86
CA PHE A 124 46.47 2.36 -49.12
C PHE A 124 46.66 3.36 -47.97
N LYS A 125 47.16 2.86 -46.83
CA LYS A 125 47.64 3.68 -45.70
C LYS A 125 49.10 3.35 -45.45
N ASN A 126 49.96 4.37 -45.52
CA ASN A 126 51.41 4.23 -45.35
C ASN A 126 52.02 3.12 -46.24
N GLY A 127 51.47 2.94 -47.44
CA GLY A 127 51.91 1.92 -48.42
C GLY A 127 51.30 0.52 -48.24
N ILE A 128 50.47 0.30 -47.22
CA ILE A 128 49.77 -0.97 -47.00
C ILE A 128 48.35 -0.87 -47.57
N GLU A 129 47.96 -1.83 -48.41
CA GLU A 129 46.62 -1.90 -48.99
C GLU A 129 45.56 -2.10 -47.90
N LEU A 130 44.48 -1.33 -47.97
CA LEU A 130 43.35 -1.39 -47.06
C LEU A 130 42.22 -2.18 -47.69
N THR A 131 41.62 -3.05 -46.89
CA THR A 131 40.39 -3.74 -47.21
C THR A 131 39.31 -3.38 -46.21
N THR A 132 38.04 -3.54 -46.60
CA THR A 132 36.91 -3.33 -45.69
C THR A 132 37.02 -4.26 -44.49
N CYS A 133 36.95 -3.70 -43.28
CA CYS A 133 37.03 -4.40 -42.02
C CYS A 133 36.25 -3.65 -40.93
N SER A 134 36.38 -4.04 -39.66
CA SER A 134 35.73 -3.34 -38.54
C SER A 134 36.18 -1.87 -38.39
N LYS A 135 37.38 -1.52 -38.89
CA LYS A 135 37.94 -0.18 -38.81
C LYS A 135 37.66 0.69 -40.04
N TYR A 136 37.69 0.08 -41.22
CA TYR A 136 37.61 0.78 -42.50
C TYR A 136 36.40 0.30 -43.29
N THR A 137 35.59 1.23 -43.81
CA THR A 137 34.53 0.93 -44.77
C THR A 137 34.84 1.63 -46.09
N ILE A 138 35.00 0.85 -47.16
CA ILE A 138 35.23 1.37 -48.50
C ILE A 138 33.90 1.35 -49.25
N THR A 139 33.47 2.50 -49.77
CA THR A 139 32.24 2.63 -50.56
C THR A 139 32.55 3.19 -51.94
N LYS A 140 31.67 2.81 -52.88
CA LYS A 140 31.69 3.29 -54.26
C LYS A 140 30.25 3.65 -54.63
N ASP A 141 30.05 4.87 -55.09
CA ASP A 141 28.82 5.33 -55.71
C ASP A 141 29.16 5.91 -57.09
N PHE A 142 29.05 5.05 -58.11
CA PHE A 142 29.44 5.35 -59.49
C PHE A 142 30.89 5.86 -59.59
N LEU A 143 31.09 7.18 -59.78
CA LEU A 143 32.40 7.81 -59.87
C LEU A 143 33.00 8.20 -58.51
N VAL A 144 32.17 8.24 -57.45
CA VAL A 144 32.57 8.69 -56.11
C VAL A 144 33.09 7.48 -55.32
N HIS A 145 34.28 7.63 -54.77
CA HIS A 145 34.92 6.62 -53.92
C HIS A 145 35.22 7.20 -52.55
N GLN A 146 34.81 6.47 -51.51
CA GLN A 146 35.06 6.89 -50.13
C GLN A 146 35.72 5.80 -49.31
N LEU A 147 36.63 6.23 -48.44
CA LEU A 147 37.15 5.46 -47.34
C LEU A 147 36.65 6.10 -46.04
N ILE A 148 35.83 5.36 -45.31
CA ILE A 148 35.30 5.75 -44.02
C ILE A 148 36.12 5.07 -42.94
N ILE A 149 36.77 5.86 -42.09
CA ILE A 149 37.52 5.39 -40.93
C ILE A 149 36.61 5.54 -39.72
N LEU A 150 36.27 4.43 -39.06
CA LEU A 150 35.41 4.43 -37.88
C LEU A 150 36.24 4.67 -36.62
N ASP A 151 35.71 5.47 -35.69
CA ASP A 151 36.32 5.73 -34.37
C ASP A 151 37.81 6.06 -34.47
N ALA A 152 38.16 7.09 -35.25
CA ALA A 152 39.54 7.37 -35.61
C ALA A 152 40.42 7.67 -34.37
N GLN A 153 41.57 7.01 -34.28
CA GLN A 153 42.54 7.11 -33.19
C GLN A 153 43.87 7.68 -33.70
N GLU A 154 44.82 7.98 -32.82
CA GLU A 154 46.12 8.57 -33.20
C GLU A 154 46.84 7.72 -34.26
N GLU A 155 46.69 6.40 -34.21
CA GLU A 155 47.31 5.46 -35.15
C GLU A 155 46.72 5.56 -36.58
N ASP A 156 45.58 6.23 -36.75
CA ASP A 156 44.96 6.53 -38.04
C ASP A 156 45.54 7.74 -38.75
N ALA A 157 46.37 8.53 -38.06
CA ALA A 157 47.18 9.53 -38.73
C ALA A 157 48.18 8.86 -39.70
N GLY A 158 48.34 9.45 -40.88
CA GLY A 158 49.22 8.89 -41.91
C GLY A 158 48.97 9.42 -43.30
N ASP A 159 49.72 8.88 -44.25
CA ASP A 159 49.58 9.17 -45.67
C ASP A 159 48.65 8.11 -46.31
N TYR A 160 47.54 8.59 -46.86
CA TYR A 160 46.55 7.79 -47.58
C TYR A 160 46.72 7.99 -49.08
N LEU A 161 46.57 6.90 -49.83
CA LEU A 161 46.62 6.87 -51.29
C LEU A 161 45.39 6.14 -51.80
N CYS A 162 44.75 6.74 -52.80
CA CYS A 162 43.76 6.07 -53.63
C CYS A 162 44.35 5.89 -55.04
N GLU A 163 44.33 4.66 -55.55
CA GLU A 163 44.97 4.26 -56.80
C GLU A 163 43.98 3.53 -57.70
N CYS A 164 43.99 3.85 -58.99
CA CYS A 164 43.26 3.12 -60.02
C CYS A 164 44.15 3.01 -61.25
N CYS A 165 44.65 1.79 -61.54
CA CYS A 165 45.64 1.56 -62.57
C CYS A 165 46.85 2.51 -62.42
N TYR A 166 47.03 3.47 -63.33
CA TYR A 166 48.11 4.47 -63.28
C TYR A 166 47.72 5.77 -62.58
N ALA A 167 46.43 6.00 -62.31
CA ALA A 167 45.92 7.18 -61.62
C ALA A 167 46.14 7.08 -60.11
N LYS A 168 46.63 8.17 -59.49
CA LYS A 168 46.89 8.23 -58.04
C LYS A 168 46.47 9.57 -57.48
N THR A 169 45.82 9.56 -56.32
CA THR A 169 45.59 10.75 -55.49
C THR A 169 45.95 10.47 -54.04
N ARG A 170 46.49 11.46 -53.32
CA ARG A 170 47.05 11.28 -51.98
C ARG A 170 46.59 12.37 -51.04
N CYS A 171 46.41 12.01 -49.77
CA CYS A 171 46.27 12.99 -48.70
C CYS A 171 46.99 12.54 -47.44
N ARG A 172 47.37 13.51 -46.62
CA ARG A 172 47.84 13.30 -45.25
C ARG A 172 46.71 13.59 -44.28
N LEU A 173 46.35 12.57 -43.50
CA LEU A 173 45.42 12.67 -42.40
C LEU A 173 46.20 12.88 -41.10
N LYS A 174 45.87 13.90 -40.33
CA LYS A 174 46.51 14.20 -39.04
C LYS A 174 45.54 14.00 -37.89
N ALA A 175 46.01 13.44 -36.78
CA ALA A 175 45.24 13.43 -35.54
C ALA A 175 45.12 14.86 -34.99
N GLY A 176 43.91 15.16 -34.52
CA GLY A 176 43.56 16.38 -33.82
C GLY A 176 44.36 16.55 -32.54
N LEU A 177 44.62 17.79 -32.14
CA LEU A 177 45.22 18.04 -30.84
C LEU A 177 44.28 17.59 -29.71
N GLN A 178 44.77 16.68 -28.87
CA GLN A 178 44.05 16.17 -27.70
C GLN A 178 44.70 16.65 -26.40
N VAL A 179 43.85 17.09 -25.47
CA VAL A 179 44.26 17.47 -24.11
C VAL A 179 44.15 16.26 -23.20
N ILE A 180 45.24 15.49 -23.10
CA ILE A 180 45.30 14.27 -22.26
C ILE A 180 45.17 14.61 -20.77
N LYS A 181 45.77 15.72 -20.33
CA LYS A 181 45.59 16.26 -18.98
C LYS A 181 45.49 17.77 -19.06
N ALA A 182 44.30 18.29 -18.79
CA ALA A 182 44.07 19.72 -18.63
C ALA A 182 44.68 20.23 -17.31
N LEU A 183 44.88 21.54 -17.24
CA LEU A 183 45.15 22.21 -15.97
C LEU A 183 43.95 22.06 -15.03
N ARG A 184 44.22 22.07 -13.73
CA ARG A 184 43.21 22.02 -12.67
C ARG A 184 43.52 23.08 -11.64
N ASP A 185 42.47 23.57 -11.01
CA ASP A 185 42.60 24.57 -9.96
C ASP A 185 43.47 24.04 -8.83
N VAL A 186 44.28 24.93 -8.26
CA VAL A 186 45.22 24.59 -7.19
C VAL A 186 45.07 25.60 -6.08
N GLU A 187 44.87 25.08 -4.87
CA GLU A 187 44.89 25.85 -3.63
C GLU A 187 46.22 25.60 -2.94
N LEU A 188 46.89 26.67 -2.56
CA LEU A 188 48.22 26.61 -1.95
C LEU A 188 48.31 27.57 -0.78
N VAL A 189 49.20 27.28 0.15
CA VAL A 189 49.56 28.18 1.23
C VAL A 189 50.73 29.06 0.81
N LYS A 190 50.73 30.31 1.26
CA LYS A 190 51.83 31.24 1.07
C LYS A 190 53.17 30.59 1.47
N GLY A 191 54.15 30.67 0.57
CA GLY A 191 55.48 30.08 0.73
C GLY A 191 55.63 28.70 0.07
N GLU A 192 54.55 28.05 -0.34
CA GLU A 192 54.62 26.77 -1.05
C GLU A 192 55.16 26.89 -2.49
N THR A 193 55.29 25.76 -3.16
CA THR A 193 55.69 25.69 -4.57
C THR A 193 54.48 25.38 -5.44
N LEU A 194 54.12 26.31 -6.33
CA LEU A 194 53.13 26.05 -7.37
C LEU A 194 53.69 25.05 -8.38
N HIS A 195 52.91 24.02 -8.69
CA HIS A 195 53.21 23.06 -9.76
C HIS A 195 51.99 22.87 -10.66
N LEU A 196 52.02 23.50 -11.83
CA LEU A 196 51.04 23.28 -12.89
C LEU A 196 51.58 22.29 -13.91
N SER A 197 50.70 21.42 -14.41
CA SER A 197 51.06 20.51 -15.49
C SER A 197 49.88 20.19 -16.39
N CYS A 198 50.11 20.24 -17.70
CA CYS A 198 49.20 19.71 -18.71
C CYS A 198 49.93 18.69 -19.58
N LYS A 199 49.18 17.79 -20.22
CA LYS A 199 49.69 16.77 -21.14
C LYS A 199 48.92 16.83 -22.45
N LEU A 200 49.66 16.79 -23.56
CA LEU A 200 49.13 16.81 -24.94
C LEU A 200 49.66 15.62 -25.72
N ASN A 201 48.93 15.19 -26.75
CA ASN A 201 49.36 14.15 -27.70
C ASN A 201 50.39 14.65 -28.73
N ARG A 202 50.62 15.97 -28.82
CA ARG A 202 51.52 16.57 -29.82
C ARG A 202 52.53 17.54 -29.22
N ASP A 203 53.70 17.56 -29.84
CA ASP A 203 54.74 18.54 -29.58
C ASP A 203 54.30 19.92 -30.07
N LEU A 204 54.19 20.87 -29.15
CA LEU A 204 53.77 22.24 -29.39
C LEU A 204 54.69 23.22 -28.66
N ASN A 205 54.95 24.35 -29.31
CA ASN A 205 55.60 25.49 -28.69
C ASN A 205 54.59 26.29 -27.87
N ILE A 206 54.31 25.81 -26.66
CA ILE A 206 53.36 26.43 -25.75
C ILE A 206 53.90 27.71 -25.10
N LYS A 207 52.98 28.54 -24.63
CA LYS A 207 53.24 29.69 -23.76
C LYS A 207 52.44 29.55 -22.48
N TRP A 208 53.05 29.93 -21.36
CA TRP A 208 52.34 30.07 -20.09
C TRP A 208 51.86 31.50 -19.93
N LEU A 209 50.60 31.68 -19.57
CA LEU A 209 50.00 32.98 -19.29
C LEU A 209 49.56 33.01 -17.83
N LYS A 210 49.69 34.18 -17.19
CA LYS A 210 49.04 34.52 -15.92
C LYS A 210 48.18 35.75 -16.14
N ASN A 211 46.87 35.64 -15.88
CA ASN A 211 45.88 36.70 -16.13
C ASN A 211 46.03 37.30 -17.54
N GLY A 212 46.22 36.41 -18.54
CA GLY A 212 46.41 36.78 -19.94
C GLY A 212 47.81 37.30 -20.32
N ARG A 213 48.74 37.48 -19.38
CA ARG A 213 50.11 37.97 -19.66
C ARG A 213 51.11 36.81 -19.69
N GLU A 214 51.98 36.80 -20.70
CA GLU A 214 52.99 35.75 -20.86
C GLU A 214 53.98 35.75 -19.68
N ILE A 215 54.25 34.55 -19.16
CA ILE A 215 55.17 34.32 -18.06
C ILE A 215 56.56 34.07 -18.64
N SER A 216 57.52 34.92 -18.28
CA SER A 216 58.94 34.68 -18.57
C SER A 216 59.48 33.58 -17.67
N CYS A 217 60.00 32.52 -18.27
CA CYS A 217 60.69 31.46 -17.53
C CYS A 217 62.07 31.98 -17.09
N ASP A 218 62.32 32.02 -15.78
CA ASP A 218 63.47 32.65 -15.16
C ASP A 218 63.96 31.85 -13.93
N LYS A 219 64.76 32.45 -13.04
CA LYS A 219 65.27 31.76 -11.83
C LYS A 219 64.16 31.41 -10.83
N GLN A 220 63.05 32.14 -10.83
CA GLN A 220 61.90 31.91 -9.93
C GLN A 220 60.86 30.98 -10.57
N THR A 221 60.84 30.91 -11.90
CA THR A 221 59.83 30.25 -12.71
C THR A 221 60.47 29.21 -13.64
N ASP A 222 60.33 27.93 -13.29
CA ASP A 222 60.87 26.80 -14.07
C ASP A 222 59.79 26.23 -14.99
N CYS A 223 59.97 26.43 -16.30
CA CYS A 223 59.12 25.89 -17.35
C CYS A 223 59.82 24.71 -18.02
N LYS A 224 59.20 23.53 -18.00
CA LYS A 224 59.76 22.32 -18.61
C LYS A 224 58.80 21.68 -19.58
N LYS A 225 59.35 21.14 -20.65
CA LYS A 225 58.70 20.24 -21.59
C LYS A 225 59.37 18.88 -21.47
N ILE A 226 58.57 17.84 -21.29
CA ILE A 226 59.03 16.46 -21.08
C ILE A 226 58.27 15.58 -22.07
N SER A 227 58.99 14.81 -22.88
CA SER A 227 58.41 13.78 -23.75
C SER A 227 58.40 12.44 -23.03
N GLN A 228 57.25 11.78 -22.97
CA GLN A 228 57.05 10.46 -22.37
C GLN A 228 56.01 9.69 -23.19
N GLU A 229 56.38 8.53 -23.74
CA GLU A 229 55.42 7.61 -24.40
C GLU A 229 54.54 8.30 -25.47
N ASN A 230 55.14 9.08 -26.37
CA ASN A 230 54.44 9.89 -27.39
C ASN A 230 53.50 10.99 -26.84
N LEU A 231 53.56 11.27 -25.53
CA LEU A 231 52.87 12.39 -24.89
C LEU A 231 53.86 13.47 -24.48
N PHE A 232 53.41 14.71 -24.57
CA PHE A 232 54.18 15.89 -24.23
C PHE A 232 53.62 16.52 -22.97
N LYS A 233 54.34 16.39 -21.87
CA LYS A 233 54.01 17.01 -20.58
C LYS A 233 54.69 18.37 -20.49
N TYR A 234 53.89 19.40 -20.27
CA TYR A 234 54.37 20.75 -20.01
C TYR A 234 54.15 21.09 -18.54
N THR A 235 55.16 21.64 -17.88
CA THR A 235 55.07 22.00 -16.48
C THR A 235 55.55 23.42 -16.22
N LEU A 236 54.84 24.11 -15.33
CA LEU A 236 55.23 25.39 -14.76
C LEU A 236 55.43 25.20 -13.26
N LYS A 237 56.61 25.52 -12.76
CA LYS A 237 56.94 25.48 -11.33
C LYS A 237 57.38 26.84 -10.84
N MET A 238 56.76 27.33 -9.76
CA MET A 238 57.15 28.58 -9.10
C MET A 238 57.34 28.32 -7.61
N LYS A 239 58.52 28.59 -7.08
CA LYS A 239 58.84 28.40 -5.65
C LYS A 239 58.47 29.63 -4.84
N ASN A 240 58.18 29.43 -3.55
CA ASN A 240 57.93 30.50 -2.59
C ASN A 240 56.85 31.48 -3.07
N ILE A 241 55.68 30.93 -3.38
CA ILE A 241 54.55 31.70 -3.90
C ILE A 241 54.06 32.72 -2.87
N LYS A 242 53.59 33.86 -3.35
CA LYS A 242 53.01 34.95 -2.55
C LYS A 242 51.55 35.17 -2.96
N MET A 243 50.77 35.89 -2.16
CA MET A 243 49.37 36.23 -2.49
C MET A 243 49.19 36.85 -3.88
N ILE A 244 50.16 37.66 -4.32
CA ILE A 244 50.14 38.25 -5.67
C ILE A 244 50.22 37.21 -6.79
N ASN A 245 50.68 35.98 -6.51
CA ASN A 245 50.73 34.88 -7.46
C ASN A 245 49.36 34.24 -7.71
N SER A 246 48.30 34.59 -6.98
CA SER A 246 46.95 34.12 -7.28
C SER A 246 46.43 34.67 -8.62
N GLY A 247 45.51 33.94 -9.23
CA GLY A 247 44.86 34.32 -10.49
C GLY A 247 44.66 33.16 -11.46
N GLU A 248 44.21 33.48 -12.68
CA GLU A 248 44.07 32.52 -13.77
C GLU A 248 45.45 32.24 -14.39
N TYR A 249 45.80 30.97 -14.50
CA TYR A 249 46.95 30.51 -15.26
C TYR A 249 46.46 29.74 -16.47
N SER A 250 47.11 29.96 -17.61
CA SER A 250 46.79 29.25 -18.85
C SER A 250 48.03 28.72 -19.54
N CYS A 251 47.88 27.58 -20.21
CA CYS A 251 48.83 27.05 -21.17
C CYS A 251 48.22 27.17 -22.56
N VAL A 252 48.87 27.88 -23.47
CA VAL A 252 48.33 28.23 -24.80
C VAL A 252 49.28 27.90 -25.95
N CYS A 253 48.76 27.48 -27.09
CA CYS A 253 49.50 27.34 -28.35
C CYS A 253 48.56 27.38 -29.56
N GLY A 254 48.62 28.42 -30.39
CA GLY A 254 47.67 28.59 -31.50
C GLY A 254 46.23 28.60 -30.97
N ASN A 255 45.40 27.69 -31.46
CA ASN A 255 43.99 27.54 -31.03
C ASN A 255 43.81 26.74 -29.74
N PHE A 256 44.88 26.17 -29.16
CA PHE A 256 44.83 25.46 -27.90
C PHE A 256 44.95 26.40 -26.71
N LYS A 257 44.06 26.22 -25.72
CA LYS A 257 44.13 26.85 -24.40
C LYS A 257 43.57 25.89 -23.35
N THR A 258 44.30 25.71 -22.26
CA THR A 258 43.79 25.13 -21.00
C THR A 258 44.08 26.11 -19.87
N SER A 259 43.14 26.29 -18.94
CA SER A 259 43.30 27.24 -17.81
C SER A 259 42.98 26.57 -16.48
N CYS A 260 43.48 27.18 -15.41
CA CYS A 260 43.09 26.91 -14.03
C CYS A 260 43.21 28.18 -13.18
N PHE A 261 42.53 28.20 -12.04
CA PHE A 261 42.72 29.20 -11.00
C PHE A 261 43.68 28.71 -9.93
N VAL A 262 44.61 29.58 -9.56
CA VAL A 262 45.50 29.37 -8.42
C VAL A 262 45.03 30.29 -7.29
N ILE A 263 44.61 29.69 -6.18
CA ILE A 263 44.18 30.38 -4.97
C ILE A 263 45.30 30.22 -3.94
N ILE A 264 45.71 31.33 -3.32
CA ILE A 264 46.76 31.31 -2.29
C ILE A 264 46.15 31.87 -1.02
N THR A 265 46.32 31.16 0.08
CA THR A 265 45.86 31.56 1.41
C THR A 265 47.03 31.68 2.38
N ASP A 266 46.88 32.45 3.46
CA ASP A 266 47.87 32.53 4.53
C ASP A 266 47.83 31.30 5.47
N ILE A 267 46.70 30.58 5.50
CA ILE A 267 46.45 29.39 6.32
C ILE A 267 45.79 28.32 5.43
N PRO A 268 46.13 27.02 5.55
CA PRO A 268 45.43 25.95 4.84
C PRO A 268 43.90 26.01 5.04
N ILE A 269 43.14 25.91 3.95
CA ILE A 269 41.66 25.94 4.00
C ILE A 269 41.11 24.80 4.88
N GLU A 270 41.75 23.64 4.87
CA GLU A 270 41.39 22.51 5.74
C GLU A 270 41.44 22.87 7.22
N GLN A 271 42.40 23.69 7.66
CA GLN A 271 42.48 24.14 9.05
C GLN A 271 41.34 25.11 9.42
N ILE A 272 40.94 25.98 8.48
CA ILE A 272 39.81 26.89 8.64
C ILE A 272 38.50 26.11 8.75
N ILE A 273 38.32 25.09 7.92
CA ILE A 273 37.14 24.21 7.95
C ILE A 273 37.12 23.40 9.25
N ASN A 274 38.24 22.81 9.64
CA ASN A 274 38.34 22.01 10.87
C ASN A 274 38.00 22.86 12.10
N ALA A 275 38.55 24.07 12.23
CA ALA A 275 38.24 24.97 13.35
C ALA A 275 36.74 25.27 13.46
N ARG A 276 36.09 25.64 12.35
CA ARG A 276 34.63 25.91 12.32
C ARG A 276 33.79 24.67 12.59
N THR A 277 34.25 23.50 12.16
CA THR A 277 33.54 22.23 12.38
C THR A 277 33.65 21.81 13.84
N THR A 278 34.82 21.99 14.45
CA THR A 278 35.05 21.74 15.87
C THR A 278 34.20 22.65 16.76
N GLU A 279 34.10 23.94 16.46
CA GLU A 279 33.20 24.87 17.18
C GLU A 279 31.74 24.41 17.14
N LYS A 280 31.23 24.05 15.95
CA LYS A 280 29.86 23.53 15.81
C LYS A 280 29.64 22.21 16.55
N LEU A 281 30.65 21.33 16.59
CA LEU A 281 30.56 20.06 17.31
C LEU A 281 30.43 20.27 18.82
N TYR A 282 31.19 21.21 19.40
CA TYR A 282 31.04 21.58 20.81
C TYR A 282 29.66 22.17 21.12
N GLU A 283 29.11 23.01 20.23
CA GLU A 283 27.75 23.55 20.41
C GLU A 283 26.67 22.46 20.37
N ILE A 284 26.79 21.50 19.45
CA ILE A 284 25.88 20.34 19.36
C ILE A 284 25.98 19.48 20.62
N GLN A 285 27.19 19.28 21.14
CA GLN A 285 27.40 18.49 22.35
C GLN A 285 26.74 19.13 23.58
N GLY A 286 26.86 20.47 23.74
CA GLY A 286 26.16 21.18 24.81
C GLY A 286 24.63 21.04 24.72
N LYS A 287 24.05 21.20 23.53
CA LYS A 287 22.60 21.00 23.31
C LYS A 287 22.15 19.57 23.60
N LYS A 288 22.99 18.58 23.32
CA LYS A 288 22.71 17.17 23.62
C LYS A 288 22.66 16.92 25.13
N GLU A 289 23.57 17.53 25.89
CA GLU A 289 23.59 17.43 27.36
C GLU A 289 22.37 18.12 27.99
N GLU A 290 21.95 19.29 27.47
CA GLU A 290 20.71 19.96 27.91
C GLU A 290 19.45 19.10 27.64
N LEU A 291 19.38 18.45 26.48
CA LEU A 291 18.27 17.55 26.15
C LEU A 291 18.23 16.33 27.08
N ALA A 292 19.39 15.73 27.37
CA ALA A 292 19.47 14.59 28.29
C ALA A 292 18.97 14.96 29.71
N GLN A 293 19.27 16.17 30.19
CA GLN A 293 18.75 16.65 31.48
C GLN A 293 17.23 16.82 31.46
N LYS A 294 16.66 17.36 30.37
CA LYS A 294 15.20 17.48 30.21
C LYS A 294 14.51 16.13 30.12
N GLU A 295 15.10 15.16 29.43
CA GLU A 295 14.58 13.80 29.38
C GLU A 295 14.54 13.17 30.78
N GLU A 296 15.58 13.36 31.60
CA GLU A 296 15.60 12.87 32.98
C GLU A 296 14.51 13.54 33.86
N GLU A 297 14.24 14.83 33.65
CA GLU A 297 13.18 15.56 34.34
C GLU A 297 11.78 15.04 33.96
N ILE A 298 11.53 14.82 32.66
CA ILE A 298 10.28 14.22 32.17
C ILE A 298 10.05 12.84 32.79
N VAL A 299 11.07 11.98 32.83
CA VAL A 299 10.96 10.64 33.45
C VAL A 299 10.61 10.74 34.94
N LYS A 300 11.18 11.72 35.67
CA LYS A 300 10.82 11.96 37.08
C LYS A 300 9.36 12.38 37.23
N GLU A 301 8.85 13.24 36.35
CA GLU A 301 7.44 13.64 36.37
C GLU A 301 6.49 12.48 36.02
N GLU A 302 6.83 11.69 35.01
CA GLU A 302 6.06 10.50 34.63
C GLU A 302 6.00 9.46 35.76
N THR A 303 7.10 9.29 36.48
CA THR A 303 7.16 8.39 37.64
C THR A 303 6.22 8.86 38.76
N LYS A 304 6.24 10.17 39.09
CA LYS A 304 5.29 10.76 40.06
C LYS A 304 3.83 10.60 39.62
N LEU A 305 3.56 10.77 38.32
CA LEU A 305 2.23 10.57 37.78
C LEU A 305 1.78 9.10 37.90
N LEU A 306 2.69 8.14 37.71
CA LEU A 306 2.39 6.72 37.86
C LEU A 306 2.09 6.34 39.32
N GLU A 307 2.85 6.89 40.27
CA GLU A 307 2.63 6.70 41.71
C GLU A 307 1.24 7.22 42.11
N THR A 308 0.90 8.46 41.74
CA THR A 308 -0.41 9.05 42.03
C THR A 308 -1.57 8.28 41.38
N LYS A 309 -1.41 7.80 40.15
CA LYS A 309 -2.40 6.95 39.48
C LYS A 309 -2.63 5.64 40.24
N THR A 310 -1.57 5.07 40.82
CA THR A 310 -1.65 3.85 41.61
C THR A 310 -2.39 4.09 42.94
N GLU A 311 -2.11 5.22 43.60
CA GLU A 311 -2.85 5.63 44.81
C GLU A 311 -4.35 5.82 44.55
N ILE A 312 -4.72 6.47 43.42
CA ILE A 312 -6.12 6.65 43.03
C ILE A 312 -6.81 5.30 42.85
N LYS A 313 -6.17 4.37 42.13
CA LYS A 313 -6.71 3.02 41.91
C LYS A 313 -6.94 2.27 43.22
N ASN A 314 -6.03 2.39 44.18
CA ASN A 314 -6.19 1.77 45.49
C ASN A 314 -7.39 2.36 46.25
N ARG A 315 -7.54 3.70 46.26
CA ARG A 315 -8.70 4.37 46.86
C ARG A 315 -10.02 3.97 46.20
N GLU A 316 -10.04 3.79 44.88
CA GLU A 316 -11.23 3.31 44.17
C GLU A 316 -11.64 1.88 44.60
N MET A 317 -10.66 1.00 44.84
CA MET A 317 -10.93 -0.35 45.36
C MET A 317 -11.51 -0.28 46.78
N GLU A 318 -10.92 0.53 47.67
CA GLU A 318 -11.44 0.72 49.03
C GLU A 318 -12.88 1.29 49.03
N ILE A 319 -13.19 2.20 48.12
CA ILE A 319 -14.55 2.76 47.98
C ILE A 319 -15.53 1.67 47.53
N LYS A 320 -15.14 0.80 46.60
CA LYS A 320 -15.99 -0.32 46.14
C LYS A 320 -16.28 -1.31 47.27
N GLU A 321 -15.26 -1.71 48.02
CA GLU A 321 -15.43 -2.62 49.16
C GLU A 321 -16.38 -2.02 50.21
N LYS A 322 -16.22 -0.74 50.54
CA LYS A 322 -17.14 -0.04 51.48
C LYS A 322 -18.56 0.06 50.93
N ALA A 323 -18.74 0.25 49.62
CA ALA A 323 -20.06 0.31 49.00
C ALA A 323 -20.79 -1.05 49.10
N GLU A 324 -20.08 -2.15 48.84
CA GLU A 324 -20.61 -3.51 49.01
C GLU A 324 -20.98 -3.79 50.47
N GLU A 325 -20.15 -3.37 51.43
CA GLU A 325 -20.47 -3.51 52.86
C GLU A 325 -21.74 -2.75 53.24
N ILE A 326 -21.92 -1.53 52.76
CA ILE A 326 -23.14 -0.73 52.98
C ILE A 326 -24.37 -1.42 52.39
N GLU A 327 -24.26 -2.03 51.20
CA GLU A 327 -25.37 -2.75 50.56
C GLU A 327 -25.79 -3.98 51.38
N ILE A 328 -24.82 -4.73 51.90
CA ILE A 328 -25.07 -5.85 52.82
C ILE A 328 -25.76 -5.35 54.09
N GLN A 329 -25.30 -4.24 54.68
CA GLN A 329 -25.91 -3.67 55.87
C GLN A 329 -27.36 -3.22 55.62
N ARG A 330 -27.64 -2.58 54.48
CA ARG A 330 -29.01 -2.19 54.07
C ARG A 330 -29.92 -3.41 53.91
N SER A 331 -29.43 -4.47 53.27
CA SER A 331 -30.17 -5.72 53.10
C SER A 331 -30.51 -6.37 54.44
N LYS A 332 -29.56 -6.39 55.39
CA LYS A 332 -29.79 -6.87 56.76
C LYS A 332 -30.83 -6.04 57.51
N LEU A 333 -30.80 -4.71 57.37
CA LEU A 333 -31.77 -3.82 58.00
C LEU A 333 -33.18 -4.06 57.45
N ALA A 334 -33.32 -4.17 56.12
CA ALA A 334 -34.60 -4.45 55.47
C ALA A 334 -35.20 -5.80 55.90
N LEU A 335 -34.35 -6.82 56.13
CA LEU A 335 -34.81 -8.10 56.67
C LEU A 335 -35.33 -7.96 58.10
N LYS A 336 -34.61 -7.25 58.98
CA LYS A 336 -35.06 -6.97 60.35
C LYS A 336 -36.40 -6.22 60.38
N GLU A 337 -36.60 -5.24 59.50
CA GLU A 337 -37.87 -4.52 59.39
C GLU A 337 -39.03 -5.45 58.99
N LYS A 338 -38.79 -6.39 58.06
CA LYS A 338 -39.79 -7.40 57.68
C LYS A 338 -40.12 -8.32 58.86
N GLU A 339 -39.11 -8.81 59.57
CA GLU A 339 -39.31 -9.67 60.76
C GLU A 339 -40.07 -8.94 61.88
N MET A 340 -39.82 -7.65 62.10
CA MET A 340 -40.57 -6.86 63.07
C MET A 340 -42.03 -6.71 62.66
N LYS A 341 -42.31 -6.35 61.40
CA LYS A 341 -43.70 -6.26 60.88
C LYS A 341 -44.44 -7.59 60.97
N GLU A 342 -43.76 -8.70 60.69
CA GLU A 342 -44.36 -10.02 60.82
C GLU A 342 -44.72 -10.35 62.28
N ARG A 343 -43.85 -9.98 63.24
CA ARG A 343 -44.16 -10.13 64.67
C ARG A 343 -45.33 -9.26 65.12
N GLU A 344 -45.43 -8.02 64.63
CA GLU A 344 -46.56 -7.13 64.89
C GLU A 344 -47.87 -7.75 64.37
N ILE A 345 -47.90 -8.19 63.11
CA ILE A 345 -49.07 -8.86 62.52
C ILE A 345 -49.45 -10.12 63.31
N GLN A 346 -48.47 -10.92 63.75
CA GLN A 346 -48.74 -12.11 64.57
C GLN A 346 -49.32 -11.76 65.95
N LEU A 347 -48.92 -10.63 66.53
CA LEU A 347 -49.48 -10.15 67.79
C LEU A 347 -50.93 -9.70 67.61
N GLU A 348 -51.21 -8.89 66.58
CA GLU A 348 -52.55 -8.44 66.23
C GLU A 348 -53.50 -9.63 65.95
N LEU A 349 -53.02 -10.65 65.22
CA LEU A 349 -53.80 -11.87 64.98
C LEU A 349 -54.10 -12.64 66.27
N LYS A 350 -53.15 -12.71 67.21
CA LYS A 350 -53.38 -13.34 68.52
C LYS A 350 -54.40 -12.57 69.35
N GLU A 351 -54.32 -11.23 69.36
CA GLU A 351 -55.29 -10.37 70.05
C GLU A 351 -56.68 -10.52 69.44
N ALA A 352 -56.79 -10.48 68.11
CA ALA A 352 -58.06 -10.70 67.41
C ALA A 352 -58.69 -12.07 67.76
N LYS A 353 -57.88 -13.14 67.75
CA LYS A 353 -58.34 -14.49 68.12
C LYS A 353 -58.75 -14.59 69.60
N PHE A 354 -58.05 -13.90 70.48
CA PHE A 354 -58.43 -13.82 71.90
C PHE A 354 -59.78 -13.11 72.07
N CYS A 355 -59.98 -11.97 71.39
CA CYS A 355 -61.25 -11.26 71.38
C CYS A 355 -62.40 -12.14 70.85
N GLU A 356 -62.17 -12.90 69.77
CA GLU A 356 -63.18 -13.82 69.20
C GLU A 356 -63.60 -14.90 70.21
N LEU A 357 -62.64 -15.57 70.84
CA LEU A 357 -62.90 -16.58 71.88
C LEU A 357 -63.67 -16.00 73.07
N GLU A 358 -63.35 -14.77 73.46
CA GLU A 358 -64.01 -14.15 74.61
C GLU A 358 -65.43 -13.66 74.29
N MET A 359 -65.67 -13.22 73.06
CA MET A 359 -67.04 -13.00 72.57
C MET A 359 -67.85 -14.30 72.55
N GLU A 360 -67.26 -15.41 72.11
CA GLU A 360 -67.92 -16.73 72.10
C GLU A 360 -68.31 -17.19 73.51
N LYS A 361 -67.40 -17.05 74.50
CA LYS A 361 -67.72 -17.34 75.92
C LYS A 361 -68.85 -16.46 76.47
N ILE A 362 -68.85 -15.17 76.14
CA ILE A 362 -69.91 -14.25 76.58
C ILE A 362 -71.27 -14.69 76.01
N MET A 363 -71.30 -15.09 74.72
CA MET A 363 -72.51 -15.59 74.07
C MET A 363 -73.02 -16.88 74.73
N LEU A 364 -72.15 -17.87 74.96
CA LEU A 364 -72.53 -19.13 75.63
C LEU A 364 -73.06 -18.89 77.04
N LYS A 365 -72.46 -17.96 77.80
CA LYS A 365 -72.93 -17.59 79.14
C LYS A 365 -74.32 -16.96 79.10
N LYS A 366 -74.59 -16.11 78.10
CA LYS A 366 -75.90 -15.49 77.89
C LYS A 366 -76.96 -16.55 77.54
N ASP A 367 -76.63 -17.50 76.67
CA ASP A 367 -77.54 -18.59 76.30
C ASP A 367 -77.85 -19.49 77.51
N SER A 368 -76.85 -19.81 78.33
CA SER A 368 -77.03 -20.56 79.59
C SER A 368 -77.94 -19.85 80.59
N LEU A 369 -77.76 -18.53 80.78
CA LEU A 369 -78.63 -17.72 81.64
C LEU A 369 -80.08 -17.71 81.13
N THR A 370 -80.28 -17.57 79.82
CA THR A 370 -81.60 -17.55 79.19
C THR A 370 -82.32 -18.89 79.39
N LEU A 371 -81.61 -20.01 79.19
CA LEU A 371 -82.15 -21.34 79.47
C LEU A 371 -82.49 -21.54 80.95
N THR A 372 -81.67 -21.00 81.86
CA THR A 372 -81.94 -21.09 83.30
C THR A 372 -83.24 -20.35 83.67
N GLN A 373 -83.43 -19.13 83.15
CA GLN A 373 -84.66 -18.36 83.35
C GLN A 373 -85.90 -19.09 82.83
N GLN A 374 -85.83 -19.61 81.60
CA GLN A 374 -86.92 -20.40 81.01
C GLN A 374 -87.24 -21.66 81.83
N SER A 375 -86.23 -22.28 82.46
CA SER A 375 -86.44 -23.47 83.31
C SER A 375 -87.18 -23.12 84.59
N GLU A 376 -86.89 -21.98 85.21
CA GLU A 376 -87.58 -21.49 86.39
C GLU A 376 -89.05 -21.17 86.12
N GLU A 377 -89.36 -20.51 84.99
CA GLU A 377 -90.74 -20.25 84.55
C GLU A 377 -91.55 -21.54 84.34
N LEU A 378 -90.93 -22.55 83.72
CA LEU A 378 -91.57 -23.86 83.52
C LEU A 378 -91.78 -24.60 84.84
N LYS A 379 -90.84 -24.52 85.80
CA LYS A 379 -91.01 -25.09 87.15
C LYS A 379 -92.17 -24.44 87.90
N PHE A 380 -92.32 -23.12 87.79
CA PHE A 380 -93.47 -22.40 88.35
C PHE A 380 -94.79 -22.87 87.71
N THR A 381 -94.80 -23.01 86.38
CA THR A 381 -95.98 -23.53 85.65
C THR A 381 -96.32 -24.96 86.07
N ARG A 382 -95.31 -25.82 86.28
CA ARG A 382 -95.49 -27.19 86.80
C ARG A 382 -96.09 -27.20 88.21
N ALA A 383 -95.66 -26.29 89.07
CA ALA A 383 -96.22 -26.16 90.42
C ALA A 383 -97.72 -25.81 90.37
N ASN A 384 -98.12 -24.93 89.45
CA ASN A 384 -99.53 -24.60 89.23
C ASN A 384 -100.33 -25.81 88.71
N ALA A 385 -99.76 -26.61 87.79
CA ALA A 385 -100.39 -27.84 87.33
C ALA A 385 -100.61 -28.84 88.48
N ASN A 386 -99.61 -29.02 89.35
CA ASN A 386 -99.75 -29.87 90.54
C ASN A 386 -100.84 -29.38 91.50
N MET A 387 -101.06 -28.07 91.63
CA MET A 387 -102.20 -27.56 92.40
C MET A 387 -103.53 -27.93 91.75
N MET A 388 -103.66 -27.82 90.42
CA MET A 388 -104.86 -28.28 89.71
C MET A 388 -105.12 -29.77 89.95
N GLN A 389 -104.06 -30.58 90.02
CA GLN A 389 -104.21 -32.01 90.37
C GLN A 389 -104.72 -32.21 91.80
N ASN A 390 -104.27 -31.42 92.76
CA ASN A 390 -104.82 -31.47 94.13
C ASN A 390 -106.30 -31.07 94.18
N GLU A 391 -106.72 -30.06 93.41
CA GLU A 391 -108.13 -29.68 93.28
C GLU A 391 -108.95 -30.79 92.61
N LEU A 392 -108.41 -31.44 91.59
CA LEU A 392 -109.04 -32.61 90.94
C LEU A 392 -109.27 -33.74 91.95
N GLU A 393 -108.29 -34.05 92.79
CA GLU A 393 -108.42 -35.06 93.85
C GLU A 393 -109.49 -34.66 94.89
N LYS A 394 -109.55 -33.38 95.24
CA LYS A 394 -110.62 -32.87 96.13
C LYS A 394 -112.00 -33.04 95.51
N LEU A 395 -112.16 -32.72 94.22
CA LEU A 395 -113.43 -32.90 93.51
C LEU A 395 -113.81 -34.38 93.35
N LYS A 396 -112.85 -35.27 93.13
CA LYS A 396 -113.08 -36.73 93.17
C LYS A 396 -113.58 -37.16 94.54
N HIS A 397 -112.96 -36.66 95.61
CA HIS A 397 -113.38 -36.96 96.98
C HIS A 397 -114.81 -36.46 97.27
N GLU A 398 -115.09 -35.21 96.93
CA GLU A 398 -116.43 -34.61 97.05
C GLU A 398 -117.47 -35.40 96.25
N LYS A 399 -117.13 -35.83 95.02
CA LYS A 399 -117.97 -36.72 94.22
C LYS A 399 -118.24 -38.03 94.93
N THR A 400 -117.22 -38.72 95.46
CA THR A 400 -117.43 -39.97 96.20
C THR A 400 -118.28 -39.78 97.46
N GLU A 401 -118.18 -38.64 98.13
CA GLU A 401 -119.00 -38.37 99.31
C GLU A 401 -120.45 -38.02 98.94
N LEU A 402 -120.65 -37.29 97.85
CA LEU A 402 -121.97 -37.09 97.24
C LEU A 402 -122.59 -38.43 96.82
N GLU A 403 -121.83 -39.33 96.20
CA GLU A 403 -122.28 -40.67 95.83
C GLU A 403 -122.74 -41.46 97.05
N LYS A 404 -121.98 -41.45 98.16
CA LYS A 404 -122.41 -42.07 99.43
C LYS A 404 -123.68 -41.46 99.99
N ARG A 405 -123.84 -40.13 99.93
CA ARG A 405 -125.06 -39.43 100.38
C ARG A 405 -126.25 -39.77 99.49
N ILE A 406 -126.04 -39.85 98.18
CA ILE A 406 -127.05 -40.29 97.21
C ILE A 406 -127.47 -41.74 97.51
N GLU A 407 -126.52 -42.66 97.76
CA GLU A 407 -126.80 -44.06 98.09
C GLU A 407 -127.61 -44.20 99.41
N ILE A 408 -127.37 -43.32 100.38
CA ILE A 408 -128.19 -43.24 101.60
C ILE A 408 -129.59 -42.72 101.29
N LEU A 409 -129.72 -41.64 100.49
CA LEU A 409 -131.01 -41.08 100.11
C LEU A 409 -131.85 -42.08 99.28
N GLU A 410 -131.22 -42.83 98.38
CA GLU A 410 -131.85 -43.90 97.59
C GLU A 410 -132.44 -45.00 98.49
N LYS A 411 -131.92 -45.22 99.72
CA LYS A 411 -132.49 -46.17 100.70
C LYS A 411 -133.72 -45.66 101.46
N TYR A 412 -133.98 -44.36 101.49
CA TYR A 412 -135.11 -43.74 102.21
C TYR A 412 -136.30 -43.40 101.28
N ILE A 413 -136.13 -43.53 99.97
CA ILE A 413 -137.18 -43.24 98.99
C ILE A 413 -137.95 -44.54 98.73
N ASP A 414 -139.02 -44.76 99.49
CA ASP A 414 -140.03 -45.77 99.18
C ASP A 414 -140.81 -45.33 97.92
N ASN A 415 -140.77 -46.17 96.88
CA ASN A 415 -141.61 -46.20 95.68
C ASN A 415 -142.13 -44.86 95.10
N GLY A 416 -141.47 -44.36 94.03
CA GLY A 416 -142.20 -43.76 92.89
C GLY A 416 -142.01 -42.26 92.54
N SER A 417 -140.88 -41.61 92.81
CA SER A 417 -140.64 -40.21 92.35
C SER A 417 -139.57 -40.10 91.23
N VAL A 418 -140.00 -40.18 89.97
CA VAL A 418 -139.18 -40.06 88.73
C VAL A 418 -138.32 -38.76 88.63
N LYS A 419 -138.72 -37.66 89.28
CA LYS A 419 -137.96 -36.39 89.27
C LYS A 419 -136.61 -36.44 89.99
N HIS A 420 -136.46 -37.31 90.98
CA HIS A 420 -135.23 -37.40 91.78
C HIS A 420 -134.11 -38.14 91.01
N GLU A 421 -134.47 -39.14 90.21
CA GLU A 421 -133.55 -39.99 89.46
C GLU A 421 -132.88 -39.26 88.27
N GLN A 422 -133.63 -38.39 87.58
CA GLN A 422 -133.09 -37.52 86.53
C GLN A 422 -132.08 -36.50 87.08
N THR A 423 -132.42 -35.86 88.20
CA THR A 423 -131.56 -34.83 88.83
C THR A 423 -130.24 -35.43 89.34
N ILE A 424 -130.28 -36.63 89.93
CA ILE A 424 -129.07 -37.35 90.37
C ILE A 424 -128.17 -37.70 89.17
N THR A 425 -128.77 -38.16 88.06
CA THR A 425 -128.02 -38.52 86.84
C THR A 425 -127.33 -37.29 86.22
N GLU A 426 -128.01 -36.15 86.16
CA GLU A 426 -127.44 -34.90 85.66
C GLU A 426 -126.29 -34.39 86.54
N ILE A 427 -126.42 -34.50 87.88
CA ILE A 427 -125.34 -34.14 88.82
C ILE A 427 -124.12 -35.05 88.62
N ARG A 428 -124.32 -36.38 88.54
CA ARG A 428 -123.22 -37.33 88.27
C ARG A 428 -122.52 -37.02 86.94
N GLN A 429 -123.29 -36.79 85.89
CA GLN A 429 -122.72 -36.46 84.57
C GLN A 429 -121.97 -35.12 84.57
N THR A 430 -122.46 -34.13 85.31
CA THR A 430 -121.80 -32.82 85.43
C THR A 430 -120.44 -32.94 86.13
N TYR A 431 -120.38 -33.64 87.26
CA TYR A 431 -119.12 -33.89 87.97
C TYR A 431 -118.14 -34.74 87.15
N GLU A 432 -118.62 -35.78 86.45
CA GLU A 432 -117.75 -36.59 85.57
C GLU A 432 -117.18 -35.79 84.40
N ASN A 433 -118.01 -34.96 83.76
CA ASN A 433 -117.55 -34.10 82.68
C ASN A 433 -116.51 -33.08 83.17
N MET A 434 -116.72 -32.50 84.37
CA MET A 434 -115.75 -31.58 84.97
C MET A 434 -114.42 -32.28 85.29
N ILE A 435 -114.45 -33.45 85.93
CA ILE A 435 -113.25 -34.23 86.26
C ILE A 435 -112.50 -34.63 84.99
N THR A 436 -113.22 -35.13 83.97
CA THR A 436 -112.60 -35.57 82.71
C THR A 436 -111.94 -34.41 81.97
N LYS A 437 -112.60 -33.25 81.92
CA LYS A 437 -112.06 -32.05 81.28
C LYS A 437 -110.83 -31.50 82.01
N MET A 438 -110.89 -31.34 83.34
CA MET A 438 -109.75 -30.87 84.12
C MET A 438 -108.57 -31.84 84.07
N LYS A 439 -108.83 -33.15 84.05
CA LYS A 439 -107.77 -34.16 83.92
C LYS A 439 -107.08 -34.08 82.56
N ALA A 440 -107.84 -33.95 81.47
CA ALA A 440 -107.27 -33.81 80.13
C ALA A 440 -106.41 -32.52 80.02
N GLU A 441 -106.92 -31.40 80.53
CA GLU A 441 -106.17 -30.12 80.54
C GLU A 441 -104.89 -30.21 81.39
N HIS A 442 -104.94 -30.90 82.54
CA HIS A 442 -103.77 -31.17 83.37
C HIS A 442 -102.73 -32.05 82.65
N ASP A 443 -103.16 -33.18 82.09
CA ASP A 443 -102.25 -34.17 81.49
C ASP A 443 -101.57 -33.59 80.22
N ASP A 444 -102.32 -32.82 79.42
CA ASP A 444 -101.78 -32.11 78.24
C ASP A 444 -100.76 -31.03 78.65
N THR A 445 -101.07 -30.25 79.69
CA THR A 445 -100.14 -29.21 80.19
C THR A 445 -98.88 -29.82 80.77
N LEU A 446 -98.98 -30.90 81.55
CA LEU A 446 -97.83 -31.57 82.14
C LEU A 446 -96.94 -32.23 81.07
N SER A 447 -97.54 -32.92 80.09
CA SER A 447 -96.80 -33.53 78.97
C SER A 447 -96.04 -32.48 78.15
N SER A 448 -96.67 -31.32 77.89
CA SER A 448 -95.99 -30.22 77.20
C SER A 448 -94.83 -29.62 78.01
N ILE A 449 -94.91 -29.61 79.34
CA ILE A 449 -93.84 -29.11 80.22
C ILE A 449 -92.67 -30.10 80.24
N ASP A 450 -92.93 -31.39 80.42
CA ASP A 450 -91.89 -32.42 80.49
C ASP A 450 -91.08 -32.49 79.19
N LYS A 451 -91.75 -32.44 78.03
CA LYS A 451 -91.07 -32.38 76.73
C LYS A 451 -90.15 -31.16 76.60
N LYS A 452 -90.61 -29.98 77.02
CA LYS A 452 -89.80 -28.75 76.97
C LYS A 452 -88.59 -28.82 77.91
N LEU A 453 -88.75 -29.42 79.09
CA LEU A 453 -87.65 -29.60 80.03
C LEU A 453 -86.57 -30.55 79.50
N GLU A 454 -86.95 -31.65 78.83
CA GLU A 454 -86.00 -32.56 78.18
C GLU A 454 -85.21 -31.86 77.06
N GLU A 455 -85.89 -31.13 76.17
CA GLU A 455 -85.24 -30.35 75.10
C GLU A 455 -84.26 -29.31 75.67
N MET A 456 -84.60 -28.68 76.80
CA MET A 456 -83.72 -27.73 77.47
C MET A 456 -82.52 -28.38 78.14
N GLN A 457 -82.69 -29.55 78.77
CA GLN A 457 -81.58 -30.32 79.34
C GLN A 457 -80.57 -30.74 78.28
N GLN A 458 -81.03 -31.14 77.09
CA GLN A 458 -80.15 -31.44 75.96
C GLN A 458 -79.38 -30.22 75.46
N LYS A 459 -80.02 -29.04 75.40
CA LYS A 459 -79.33 -27.80 75.03
C LYS A 459 -78.30 -27.37 76.08
N GLN A 460 -78.62 -27.52 77.36
CA GLN A 460 -77.74 -27.14 78.47
C GLN A 460 -76.53 -28.07 78.59
N SER A 461 -76.69 -29.38 78.33
CA SER A 461 -75.56 -30.30 78.26
C SER A 461 -74.66 -30.00 77.06
N GLY A 462 -75.24 -29.62 75.91
CA GLY A 462 -74.48 -29.13 74.75
C GLY A 462 -73.62 -27.90 75.06
N ILE A 463 -74.19 -26.89 75.74
CA ILE A 463 -73.43 -25.68 76.14
C ILE A 463 -72.29 -26.03 77.11
N CYS A 464 -72.51 -26.95 78.06
CA CYS A 464 -71.51 -27.35 79.04
C CYS A 464 -70.33 -28.13 78.44
N VAL A 465 -70.51 -28.78 77.29
CA VAL A 465 -69.43 -29.48 76.57
C VAL A 465 -68.61 -28.52 75.71
N VAL A 466 -69.20 -27.42 75.24
CA VAL A 466 -68.54 -26.41 74.39
C VAL A 466 -67.79 -25.37 75.23
N SER A 467 -68.27 -25.04 76.43
CA SER A 467 -67.59 -24.18 77.42
C SER A 467 -66.40 -24.88 78.07
#